data_AF-A0A067S2J2-F1
#
_entry.id   AF-A0A067S2J2-F1
#
_cell.length_a   1.000
_cell.length_b   1.000
_cell.length_c   1.000
_cell.angle_alpha   90.00
_cell.angle_beta   90.00
_cell.angle_gamma   90.00
#
_symmetry.space_group_name_H-M   'P 1'
#
loop_
_entity.id
_entity.type
_entity.pdbx_description
1 polymer ?
#
loop_
_entity_poly.entity_id
_entity_poly.type
_entity_poly.pdbx_seq_one_letter_code
_entity_poly.pdbx_strand_id
1 'polypeptide(L)'
;MSKSSRPAKRPRTNNDTVYHHLIPFNDDIDVVFSRDDLTRRVNDSIANAPAPRVPQPSTSKAWNAATSWVPQDDPEFALDADGGLYDEAVEGDIACKAVQVPKAPRQRSKVSKRPNVVWMETHRQNYLDEIMRWEGRGDFMHAVGCPDCASRKAATPGPPEYRSPSASPFSSYQGTGGYHFYQLT
;
A
#
# COMPACT_ATOMS: atom_id res chain seq x y z
N MET A 1 -11.49 54.17 12.65
CA MET A 1 -10.56 53.31 11.86
C MET A 1 -9.96 52.26 12.78
N SER A 2 -10.49 51.03 12.77
CA SER A 2 -10.05 49.95 13.68
C SER A 2 -8.97 49.10 13.01
N LYS A 3 -7.76 49.07 13.59
CA LYS A 3 -6.64 48.26 13.08
C LYS A 3 -6.81 46.82 13.53
N SER A 4 -7.15 45.95 12.57
CA SER A 4 -7.22 44.49 12.75
C SER A 4 -5.84 43.92 13.11
N SER A 5 -5.63 43.56 14.38
CA SER A 5 -4.49 42.78 14.84
C SER A 5 -4.55 41.38 14.23
N ARG A 6 -3.66 41.08 13.27
CA ARG A 6 -3.54 39.73 12.74
C ARG A 6 -2.73 38.87 13.74
N PRO A 7 -3.22 37.69 14.12
CA PRO A 7 -2.49 36.81 15.02
C PRO A 7 -1.13 36.43 14.41
N ALA A 8 -0.08 36.49 15.23
CA ALA A 8 1.29 36.17 14.82
C ALA A 8 1.35 34.75 14.22
N LYS A 9 1.88 34.66 13.00
CA LYS A 9 2.15 33.36 12.35
C LYS A 9 3.06 32.56 13.27
N ARG A 10 2.68 31.32 13.58
CA ARG A 10 3.52 30.39 14.34
C ARG A 10 4.92 30.36 13.70
N PRO A 11 6.01 30.44 14.50
CA PRO A 11 7.35 30.33 13.98
C PRO A 11 7.49 29.00 13.24
N ARG A 12 8.02 29.04 12.01
CA ARG A 12 8.38 27.84 11.28
C ARG A 12 9.45 27.12 12.10
N THR A 13 9.14 25.93 12.59
CA THR A 13 10.16 25.00 13.09
C THR A 13 11.11 24.76 11.91
N ASN A 14 12.37 25.15 12.07
CA ASN A 14 13.40 24.93 11.06
C ASN A 14 13.42 23.44 10.71
N ASN A 15 13.32 23.11 9.42
CA ASN A 15 13.35 21.72 8.93
C ASN A 15 14.71 21.02 9.15
N ASP A 16 15.69 21.68 9.77
CA ASP A 16 17.02 21.14 10.07
C ASP A 16 17.04 20.04 11.15
N THR A 17 15.91 19.76 11.80
CA THR A 17 15.81 18.67 12.78
C THR A 17 15.15 17.41 12.20
N VAL A 18 15.00 17.30 10.88
CA VAL A 18 14.61 16.03 10.26
C VAL A 18 15.84 15.14 10.23
N TYR A 19 15.95 14.29 11.24
CA TYR A 19 17.00 13.29 11.33
C TYR A 19 16.82 12.26 10.21
N HIS A 20 17.63 12.36 9.16
CA HIS A 20 17.72 11.34 8.12
C HIS A 20 18.68 10.24 8.59
N HIS A 21 18.14 9.08 8.89
CA HIS A 21 18.94 7.92 9.25
C HIS A 21 19.62 7.35 8.00
N LEU A 22 20.86 7.73 7.77
CA LEU A 22 21.68 7.15 6.72
C LEU A 22 22.02 5.71 7.11
N ILE A 23 21.54 4.75 6.33
CA ILE A 23 21.91 3.35 6.46
C ILE A 23 23.24 3.18 5.72
N PRO A 24 24.35 2.85 6.41
CA PRO A 24 25.59 2.54 5.72
C PRO A 24 25.36 1.37 4.78
N PHE A 25 25.78 1.52 3.53
CA PHE A 25 25.80 0.43 2.57
C PHE A 25 27.03 -0.43 2.91
N ASN A 26 26.82 -1.56 3.57
CA ASN A 26 27.85 -2.59 3.72
C ASN A 26 27.59 -3.65 2.66
N ASP A 27 28.64 -4.14 2.02
CA ASP A 27 28.57 -5.20 1.01
C ASP A 27 28.31 -6.59 1.64
N ASP A 28 28.32 -6.68 2.98
CA ASP A 28 28.01 -7.89 3.74
C ASP A 28 26.49 -8.11 3.85
N ILE A 29 25.86 -8.54 2.75
CA ILE A 29 24.43 -8.88 2.69
C ILE A 29 24.03 -10.09 3.54
N ASP A 30 25.00 -10.87 4.03
CA ASP A 30 24.77 -12.09 4.80
C ASP A 30 24.48 -11.85 6.29
N VAL A 31 24.67 -10.61 6.77
CA VAL A 31 24.47 -10.26 8.18
C VAL A 31 23.20 -9.43 8.34
N VAL A 32 22.16 -10.04 8.89
CA VAL A 32 20.94 -9.32 9.27
C VAL A 32 21.21 -8.57 10.58
N PHE A 33 21.02 -7.27 10.58
CA PHE A 33 21.08 -6.45 11.79
C PHE A 33 19.66 -6.17 12.25
N SER A 34 19.35 -6.51 13.50
CA SER A 34 18.13 -6.00 14.14
C SER A 34 18.46 -4.77 14.97
N ARG A 35 17.42 -3.97 15.21
CA ARG A 35 17.49 -2.82 16.10
C ARG A 35 16.15 -2.64 16.76
N ASP A 36 16.15 -2.73 18.08
CA ASP A 36 14.98 -2.43 18.88
C ASP A 36 15.04 -0.95 19.24
N ASP A 37 14.00 -0.19 18.85
CA ASP A 37 13.93 1.22 19.19
C ASP A 37 13.62 1.38 20.68
N LEU A 38 14.60 1.91 21.42
CA LEU A 38 14.44 2.26 22.81
C LEU A 38 14.03 3.73 22.92
N THR A 39 12.86 3.96 23.50
CA THR A 39 12.46 5.31 23.92
C THR A 39 13.25 5.70 25.16
N ARG A 40 14.06 6.76 25.07
CA ARG A 40 14.77 7.33 26.22
C ARG A 40 14.20 8.70 26.55
N ARG A 41 14.06 8.99 27.84
CA ARG A 41 13.73 10.34 28.30
C ARG A 41 14.96 11.25 28.13
N VAL A 42 14.81 12.28 27.30
CA VAL A 42 15.78 13.36 27.10
C VAL A 42 15.14 14.64 27.62
N ASN A 43 15.58 15.10 28.80
CA ASN A 43 14.96 16.19 29.56
C ASN A 43 13.47 15.90 29.87
N ASP A 44 12.57 16.80 29.48
CA ASP A 44 11.11 16.64 29.61
C ASP A 44 10.43 15.97 28.41
N SER A 45 11.21 15.51 27.42
CA SER A 45 10.69 14.84 26.24
C SER A 45 11.08 13.36 26.20
N ILE A 46 10.22 12.54 25.62
CA ILE A 46 10.54 11.15 25.26
C ILE A 46 11.00 11.18 23.81
N ALA A 47 12.23 10.75 23.56
CA ALA A 47 12.81 10.69 22.22
C ALA A 47 13.29 9.28 21.93
N ASN A 48 13.19 8.86 20.68
CA ASN A 48 13.76 7.59 20.24
C ASN A 48 15.28 7.73 20.23
N ALA A 49 15.96 7.00 21.11
CA ALA A 49 17.41 6.96 21.14
C ALA A 49 17.90 5.90 20.16
N PRO A 50 18.90 6.18 19.31
CA PRO A 50 19.44 5.18 18.42
C PRO A 50 20.08 4.04 19.21
N ALA A 51 19.45 2.88 19.25
CA ALA A 51 20.07 1.69 19.80
C ALA A 51 21.20 1.19 18.87
N PRO A 52 22.29 0.63 19.42
CA PRO A 52 23.33 -0.01 18.62
C PRO A 52 22.71 -1.19 17.85
N ARG A 53 23.13 -1.36 16.59
CA ARG A 53 22.73 -2.51 15.80
C ARG A 53 23.37 -3.76 16.37
N VAL A 54 22.57 -4.77 16.68
CA VAL A 54 23.08 -6.06 17.14
C VAL A 54 23.07 -7.00 15.92
N PRO A 55 24.23 -7.58 15.54
CA PRO A 55 24.26 -8.58 14.48
C PRO A 55 23.44 -9.79 14.94
N GLN A 56 22.42 -10.15 14.15
CA GLN A 56 21.70 -11.38 14.41
C GLN A 56 22.57 -12.56 13.95
N PRO A 57 22.80 -13.57 14.80
CA PRO A 57 23.57 -14.74 14.42
C PRO A 57 22.97 -15.34 13.15
N SER A 58 23.81 -15.55 12.14
CA SER A 58 23.42 -15.82 10.75
C SER A 58 22.18 -16.70 10.69
N THR A 59 21.09 -16.04 10.39
CA THR A 59 19.77 -16.64 10.47
C THR A 59 19.54 -17.60 9.31
N SER A 60 20.50 -17.77 8.39
CA SER A 60 20.42 -18.69 7.25
C SER A 60 19.99 -20.10 7.67
N LYS A 61 20.48 -20.62 8.81
CA LYS A 61 20.07 -21.95 9.29
C LYS A 61 18.63 -21.97 9.85
N ALA A 62 18.18 -20.88 10.47
CA ALA A 62 16.82 -20.76 11.01
C ALA A 62 15.78 -20.40 9.92
N TRP A 63 16.15 -19.57 8.95
CA TRP A 63 15.29 -19.14 7.84
C TRP A 63 15.10 -20.25 6.82
N ASN A 64 16.15 -21.03 6.53
CA ASN A 64 16.03 -22.22 5.69
C ASN A 64 15.32 -23.38 6.41
N ALA A 65 15.28 -23.37 7.76
CA ALA A 65 14.51 -24.34 8.54
C ALA A 65 13.03 -23.95 8.70
N ALA A 66 12.68 -22.68 8.49
CA ALA A 66 11.30 -22.21 8.52
C ALA A 66 10.54 -22.72 7.28
N THR A 67 9.85 -23.85 7.44
CA THR A 67 9.03 -24.44 6.36
C THR A 67 7.73 -23.65 6.14
N SER A 68 7.31 -22.82 7.11
CA SER A 68 6.17 -21.92 6.99
C SER A 68 6.44 -20.60 7.72
N TRP A 69 6.04 -19.49 7.10
CA TRP A 69 5.93 -18.17 7.73
C TRP A 69 4.58 -17.96 8.42
N VAL A 70 3.66 -18.91 8.24
CA VAL A 70 2.39 -18.89 8.95
C VAL A 70 2.73 -19.16 10.42
N PRO A 71 2.35 -18.27 11.36
CA PRO A 71 2.32 -18.60 12.76
C PRO A 71 1.66 -19.98 12.90
N GLN A 72 2.14 -20.82 13.81
CA GLN A 72 1.49 -22.10 14.03
C GLN A 72 0.02 -21.80 14.33
N ASP A 73 -0.89 -22.22 13.45
CA ASP A 73 -2.33 -22.01 13.59
C ASP A 73 -2.80 -22.83 14.79
N ASP A 74 -2.58 -22.28 15.97
CA ASP A 74 -3.07 -22.81 17.22
C ASP A 74 -4.52 -22.33 17.35
N PRO A 75 -5.50 -23.25 17.27
CA PRO A 75 -6.92 -22.89 17.36
C PRO A 75 -7.28 -22.27 18.71
N GLU A 76 -6.41 -22.41 19.73
CA GLU A 76 -6.58 -21.81 21.05
C GLU A 76 -5.88 -20.45 21.20
N PHE A 77 -5.02 -20.03 20.26
CA PHE A 77 -4.25 -18.79 20.39
C PHE A 77 -5.12 -17.52 20.42
N ALA A 78 -6.32 -17.58 19.84
CA ALA A 78 -7.27 -16.48 19.81
C ALA A 78 -8.47 -16.67 20.76
N LEU A 79 -8.48 -17.74 21.55
CA LEU A 79 -9.55 -18.04 22.50
C LEU A 79 -9.05 -17.77 23.92
N ASP A 80 -9.77 -16.92 24.65
CA ASP A 80 -9.55 -16.77 26.08
C ASP A 80 -9.86 -18.10 26.77
N ALA A 81 -9.05 -18.50 27.75
CA ALA A 81 -9.19 -19.81 28.41
C ALA A 81 -10.57 -20.04 29.06
N ASP A 82 -11.27 -18.96 29.42
CA ASP A 82 -12.58 -18.95 30.08
C ASP A 82 -13.63 -18.08 29.36
N GLY A 83 -13.26 -17.38 28.27
CA GLY A 83 -14.12 -16.40 27.60
C GLY A 83 -14.40 -15.12 28.41
N GLY A 84 -13.85 -15.00 29.63
CA GLY A 84 -14.19 -13.92 30.55
C GLY A 84 -13.68 -12.55 30.10
N LEU A 85 -12.54 -12.51 29.40
CA LEU A 85 -11.98 -11.26 28.86
C LEU A 85 -12.84 -10.69 27.72
N TYR A 86 -13.50 -11.55 26.93
CA TYR A 86 -14.46 -11.11 25.93
C TYR A 86 -15.68 -10.45 26.57
N ASP A 87 -16.27 -11.11 27.57
CA ASP A 87 -17.44 -10.58 28.29
C ASP A 87 -17.09 -9.29 29.04
N GLU A 88 -15.91 -9.21 29.67
CA GLU A 88 -15.42 -7.99 30.31
C GLU A 88 -15.20 -6.85 29.29
N ALA A 89 -14.69 -7.14 28.09
CA ALA A 89 -14.52 -6.14 27.04
C ALA A 89 -15.86 -5.64 26.46
N VAL A 90 -16.89 -6.49 26.43
CA VAL A 90 -18.24 -6.15 25.96
C VAL A 90 -19.05 -5.41 27.02
N GLU A 91 -18.95 -5.83 28.29
CA GLU A 91 -19.63 -5.21 29.44
C GLU A 91 -18.88 -3.99 29.98
N GLY A 92 -17.61 -3.83 29.61
CA GLY A 92 -16.77 -2.69 29.95
C GLY A 92 -17.48 -1.40 29.58
N ASP A 93 -17.87 -0.65 30.62
CA ASP A 93 -18.62 0.58 30.49
C ASP A 93 -17.83 1.53 29.57
N ILE A 94 -18.33 1.71 28.34
CA ILE A 94 -17.78 2.71 27.41
C ILE A 94 -18.15 4.04 28.03
N ALA A 95 -17.31 4.48 28.97
CA ALA A 95 -17.42 5.74 29.67
C ALA A 95 -17.30 6.84 28.62
N CYS A 96 -18.42 7.13 27.96
CA CYS A 96 -18.70 8.32 27.23
C CYS A 96 -18.78 9.41 28.29
N LYS A 97 -17.63 9.75 28.88
CA LYS A 97 -17.45 10.92 29.71
C LYS A 97 -18.08 12.04 28.93
N ALA A 98 -19.22 12.52 29.40
CA ALA A 98 -19.87 13.70 28.87
C ALA A 98 -18.91 14.86 29.12
N VAL A 99 -18.00 15.06 28.17
CA VAL A 99 -17.10 16.20 28.13
C VAL A 99 -18.04 17.40 28.03
N GLN A 100 -18.20 18.11 29.15
CA GLN A 100 -18.84 19.41 29.18
C GLN A 100 -18.23 20.24 28.05
N VAL A 101 -19.05 20.69 27.09
CA VAL A 101 -18.60 21.28 25.84
C VAL A 101 -18.12 22.71 26.10
N PRO A 102 -16.80 23.00 26.17
CA PRO A 102 -16.33 24.35 25.92
C PRO A 102 -16.70 24.72 24.48
N LYS A 103 -17.20 25.95 24.29
CA LYS A 103 -17.63 26.57 23.01
C LYS A 103 -17.11 25.82 21.78
N ALA A 104 -18.03 25.21 21.04
CA ALA A 104 -17.75 24.29 19.94
C ALA A 104 -16.58 24.79 19.07
N PRO A 105 -15.40 24.14 19.13
CA PRO A 105 -14.34 24.45 18.21
C PRO A 105 -14.87 24.22 16.81
N ARG A 106 -14.59 25.14 15.88
CA ARG A 106 -15.03 25.05 14.48
C ARG A 106 -14.79 23.62 14.00
N GLN A 107 -15.86 22.92 13.63
CA GLN A 107 -15.74 21.54 13.18
C GLN A 107 -14.76 21.52 12.00
N ARG A 108 -13.59 20.93 12.24
CA ARG A 108 -12.59 20.73 11.20
C ARG A 108 -13.23 19.90 10.09
N SER A 109 -13.10 20.36 8.84
CA SER A 109 -13.63 19.67 7.67
C SER A 109 -13.08 18.26 7.58
N LYS A 110 -13.83 17.33 6.95
CA LYS A 110 -13.36 15.96 6.69
C LYS A 110 -11.98 15.93 6.03
N VAL A 111 -11.72 16.87 5.10
CA VAL A 111 -10.41 17.06 4.44
C VAL A 111 -9.27 17.23 5.45
N SER A 112 -9.49 18.02 6.52
CA SER A 112 -8.47 18.29 7.53
C SER A 112 -8.32 17.19 8.60
N LYS A 113 -9.35 16.35 8.79
CA LYS A 113 -9.33 15.24 9.76
C LYS A 113 -8.81 13.94 9.15
N ARG A 114 -9.16 13.69 7.89
CA ARG A 114 -8.90 12.43 7.17
C ARG A 114 -8.53 12.72 5.71
N PRO A 115 -7.38 13.38 5.45
CA PRO A 115 -6.97 13.73 4.10
C PRO A 115 -6.81 12.49 3.21
N ASN A 116 -6.32 11.37 3.76
CA ASN A 116 -6.15 10.12 3.02
C ASN A 116 -7.50 9.55 2.54
N VAL A 117 -8.55 9.65 3.35
CA VAL A 117 -9.89 9.15 2.96
C VAL A 117 -10.48 10.02 1.85
N VAL A 118 -10.40 11.35 2.00
CA VAL A 118 -10.84 12.27 0.95
C VAL A 118 -10.03 12.07 -0.33
N TRP A 119 -8.73 11.82 -0.22
CA TRP A 119 -7.89 11.52 -1.36
C TRP A 119 -8.31 10.22 -2.06
N MET A 120 -8.53 9.14 -1.30
CA MET A 120 -9.03 7.89 -1.89
C MET A 120 -10.42 8.04 -2.51
N GLU A 121 -11.35 8.80 -1.91
CA GLU A 121 -12.68 8.97 -2.49
C GLU A 121 -12.65 9.83 -3.76
N THR A 122 -11.83 10.89 -3.76
CA THR A 122 -11.87 11.91 -4.83
C THR A 122 -10.87 11.62 -5.96
N HIS A 123 -9.73 11.02 -5.66
CA HIS A 123 -8.59 10.89 -6.59
C HIS A 123 -8.22 9.45 -6.91
N ARG A 124 -8.83 8.44 -6.28
CA ARG A 124 -8.49 7.04 -6.53
C ARG A 124 -8.68 6.65 -7.99
N GLN A 125 -9.80 7.04 -8.61
CA GLN A 125 -10.06 6.68 -10.01
C GLN A 125 -9.01 7.29 -10.93
N ASN A 126 -8.78 8.60 -10.83
CA ASN A 126 -7.75 9.28 -11.63
C ASN A 126 -6.36 8.70 -11.42
N TYR A 127 -6.01 8.31 -10.19
CA TYR A 127 -4.73 7.67 -9.89
C TYR A 127 -4.60 6.30 -10.55
N LEU A 128 -5.65 5.48 -10.50
CA LEU A 128 -5.67 4.17 -11.16
C LEU A 128 -5.62 4.31 -12.68
N ASP A 129 -6.38 5.25 -13.25
CA ASP A 129 -6.37 5.55 -14.68
C ASP A 129 -4.98 6.00 -15.13
N GLU A 130 -4.31 6.83 -14.32
CA GLU A 130 -2.95 7.27 -14.58
C GLU A 130 -1.95 6.11 -14.49
N ILE A 131 -2.04 5.23 -13.48
CA ILE A 131 -1.21 4.00 -13.42
C ILE A 131 -1.41 3.15 -14.68
N MET A 132 -2.66 2.91 -15.08
CA MET A 132 -2.96 2.14 -16.29
C MET A 132 -2.40 2.82 -17.55
N ARG A 133 -2.40 4.16 -17.60
CA ARG A 133 -1.78 4.95 -18.66
C ARG A 133 -0.26 4.78 -18.69
N TRP A 134 0.42 4.80 -17.55
CA TRP A 134 1.87 4.57 -17.45
C TRP A 134 2.27 3.16 -17.88
N GLU A 135 1.41 2.17 -17.66
CA GLU A 135 1.59 0.80 -18.17
C GLU A 135 1.29 0.68 -19.68
N GLY A 136 0.86 1.76 -20.34
CA GLY A 136 0.43 1.75 -21.74
C GLY A 136 -0.93 1.08 -21.98
N ARG A 137 -1.68 0.73 -20.92
CA ARG A 137 -3.01 0.10 -21.01
C ARG A 137 -4.15 1.12 -21.06
N GLY A 138 -3.92 2.32 -20.52
CA GLY A 138 -4.94 3.38 -20.41
C GLY A 138 -5.30 4.04 -21.74
N ASP A 139 -4.38 4.05 -22.71
CA ASP A 139 -4.57 4.74 -23.99
C ASP A 139 -5.63 4.08 -24.89
N PHE A 140 -6.00 2.83 -24.61
CA PHE A 140 -7.01 2.10 -25.37
C PHE A 140 -8.46 2.46 -25.01
N MET A 141 -8.71 3.09 -23.85
CA MET A 141 -10.07 3.36 -23.38
C MET A 141 -10.83 4.38 -24.25
N HIS A 142 -10.11 5.26 -24.94
CA HIS A 142 -10.69 6.30 -25.81
C HIS A 142 -10.29 6.16 -27.28
N ALA A 143 -9.53 5.12 -27.62
CA ALA A 143 -9.11 4.88 -28.99
C ALA A 143 -10.26 4.27 -29.80
N VAL A 144 -10.56 4.86 -30.96
CA VAL A 144 -11.58 4.32 -31.89
C VAL A 144 -11.03 3.12 -32.69
N GLY A 145 -9.71 2.99 -32.80
CA GLY A 145 -9.04 1.89 -33.49
C GLY A 145 -7.71 1.54 -32.82
N CYS A 146 -7.18 0.35 -33.11
CA CYS A 146 -5.92 -0.09 -32.54
C CYS A 146 -4.76 0.86 -32.92
N PRO A 147 -4.06 1.48 -31.94
CA PRO A 147 -2.93 2.37 -32.22
C PRO A 147 -1.77 1.67 -32.93
N ASP A 148 -1.62 0.36 -32.71
CA ASP A 148 -0.59 -0.44 -33.38
C ASP A 148 -0.93 -0.71 -34.86
N CYS A 149 -2.21 -0.85 -35.19
CA CYS A 149 -2.66 -0.88 -36.59
C CYS A 149 -2.51 0.50 -37.26
N ALA A 150 -2.78 1.58 -36.52
CA ALA A 150 -2.63 2.95 -37.00
C ALA A 150 -1.16 3.29 -37.30
N SER A 151 -0.23 2.90 -36.42
CA SER A 151 1.21 3.11 -36.62
C SER A 151 1.75 2.33 -37.82
N ARG A 152 1.21 1.13 -38.08
CA ARG A 152 1.54 0.29 -39.24
C ARG A 152 0.82 0.68 -40.53
N LYS A 153 -0.05 1.70 -40.51
CA LYS A 153 -0.87 2.13 -41.65
C LYS A 153 -1.70 0.99 -42.26
N ALA A 154 -2.24 0.11 -41.41
CA ALA A 154 -3.16 -0.93 -41.87
C ALA A 154 -4.39 -0.28 -42.53
N ALA A 155 -4.82 -0.82 -43.68
CA ALA A 155 -5.96 -0.28 -44.44
C ALA A 155 -7.27 -0.34 -43.63
N THR A 156 -7.39 -1.32 -42.74
CA THR A 156 -8.53 -1.52 -41.84
C THR A 156 -8.00 -1.80 -40.44
N PRO A 157 -7.85 -0.76 -39.58
CA PRO A 157 -7.43 -0.99 -38.20
C PRO A 157 -8.50 -1.81 -37.48
N GLY A 158 -8.07 -2.92 -36.89
CA GLY A 158 -8.94 -3.75 -36.06
C GLY A 158 -9.43 -3.00 -34.82
N PRO A 159 -10.47 -3.52 -34.14
CA PRO A 159 -10.91 -2.97 -32.87
C PRO A 159 -9.73 -2.93 -31.87
N PRO A 160 -9.69 -1.95 -30.96
CA PRO A 160 -8.65 -1.85 -29.95
C PRO A 160 -8.81 -3.01 -28.95
N GLU A 161 -8.05 -4.08 -29.14
CA GLU A 161 -8.02 -5.23 -28.25
C GLU A 161 -6.78 -5.17 -27.36
N TYR A 162 -6.99 -5.18 -26.04
CA TYR A 162 -5.90 -5.21 -25.08
C TYR A 162 -5.23 -6.59 -25.09
N ARG A 163 -4.00 -6.68 -25.62
CA ARG A 163 -3.18 -7.89 -25.51
C ARG A 163 -2.42 -7.87 -24.18
N SER A 164 -2.77 -8.76 -23.26
CA SER A 164 -1.94 -9.01 -22.07
C SER A 164 -0.57 -9.55 -22.50
N PRO A 165 0.55 -9.06 -21.94
CA PRO A 165 1.90 -9.50 -22.32
C PRO A 165 2.18 -11.00 -22.21
N SER A 166 1.37 -11.74 -21.43
CA SER A 166 1.48 -13.19 -21.25
C SER A 166 0.69 -14.00 -22.29
N ALA A 167 -0.14 -13.36 -23.12
CA ALA A 167 -0.80 -14.03 -24.24
C ALA A 167 0.22 -14.16 -25.38
N SER A 168 1.07 -15.17 -25.26
CA SER A 168 1.88 -15.64 -26.38
C SER A 168 0.96 -15.91 -27.58
N PRO A 169 1.40 -15.62 -28.82
CA PRO A 169 0.64 -15.94 -30.02
C PRO A 169 0.70 -17.45 -30.25
N PHE A 170 0.08 -18.25 -29.38
CA PHE A 170 -0.03 -19.68 -29.60
C PHE A 170 -1.19 -19.93 -30.55
N SER A 171 -0.84 -19.91 -31.83
CA SER A 171 -1.31 -20.88 -32.82
C SER A 171 -2.83 -21.03 -32.95
N SER A 172 -3.49 -20.07 -33.57
CA SER A 172 -4.67 -20.40 -34.38
C SER A 172 -4.18 -20.89 -35.76
N TYR A 173 -3.53 -22.05 -35.79
CA TYR A 173 -3.37 -22.81 -37.02
C TYR A 173 -4.78 -23.28 -37.40
N GLN A 174 -5.42 -22.58 -38.33
CA GLN A 174 -6.64 -23.05 -38.97
C GLN A 174 -6.27 -24.29 -39.79
N GLY A 175 -6.34 -25.46 -39.14
CA GLY A 175 -6.26 -26.74 -39.81
C GLY A 175 -7.51 -26.92 -40.67
N THR A 176 -7.42 -26.57 -41.94
CA THR A 176 -8.33 -27.06 -42.98
C THR A 176 -8.06 -28.55 -43.21
N GLY A 177 -8.45 -29.37 -42.24
CA GLY A 177 -8.45 -30.82 -42.35
C GLY A 177 -9.66 -31.29 -43.14
N GLY A 178 -9.52 -31.36 -44.48
CA GLY A 178 -10.51 -31.98 -45.35
C GLY A 178 -10.58 -33.49 -45.11
N TYR A 179 -11.66 -33.95 -44.48
CA TYR A 179 -11.98 -35.37 -44.39
C TYR A 179 -12.53 -35.86 -45.74
N HIS A 180 -11.70 -36.52 -46.55
CA HIS A 180 -12.17 -37.31 -47.68
C HIS A 180 -12.63 -38.69 -47.17
N PHE A 181 -13.96 -38.89 -47.12
CA PHE A 181 -14.58 -40.19 -46.96
C PHE A 181 -14.46 -40.97 -48.28
N TYR A 182 -13.65 -42.03 -48.32
CA TYR A 182 -13.74 -43.04 -49.38
C TYR A 182 -14.78 -44.09 -48.95
N GLN A 183 -15.88 -44.17 -49.70
CA GLN A 183 -16.79 -45.32 -49.64
C GLN A 183 -16.17 -46.49 -50.42
N LEU A 184 -15.95 -47.60 -49.73
CA LEU A 184 -15.66 -48.89 -50.35
C LEU A 184 -17.00 -49.52 -50.79
N THR A 185 -17.13 -49.77 -52.08
CA THR A 185 -18.13 -50.67 -52.70
C THR A 185 -17.52 -52.03 -52.96
#